data_AF-W7XUI9-F1
#
_entry.id   AF-W7XUI9-F1
#
_cell.length_a   1.000
_cell.length_b   1.000
_cell.length_c   1.000
_cell.angle_alpha   90.00
_cell.angle_beta   90.00
_cell.angle_gamma   90.00
#
_symmetry.space_group_name_H-M   'P 1'
#
loop_
_entity.id
_entity.type
_entity.pdbx_description
1 polymer ?
#
loop_
_entity_poly.entity_id
_entity_poly.type
_entity_poly.pdbx_seq_one_letter_code
_entity_poly.pdbx_strand_id
1 'polypeptide(L)'
;MALLMLSESLILPKKGRKWQFVNNLFITVLVISLALSTNHSFKTVDTTTLQKNLKGDKLYGYTPDWINYLKMAEYCHNELDPQSFVACRKPNMACIYGKGKKFHGIYRIPSKEADELVQYLKKRNISHVMMASLRKNPKMYTGQSINTIQRFLSVILKKYPNSIKVVKRFGTQEPTYLFKINYAAMQAENNTTNNEHIQ
;
A
#
# COMPACT_ATOMS: atom_id res chain seq x y z
N MET A 1 -20.48 -1.63 -30.34
CA MET A 1 -21.48 -0.76 -31.02
C MET A 1 -20.86 0.09 -32.12
N ALA A 2 -19.83 0.92 -31.87
CA ALA A 2 -19.19 1.75 -32.91
C ALA A 2 -18.56 0.94 -34.07
N LEU A 3 -17.91 -0.18 -33.76
CA LEU A 3 -17.34 -1.10 -34.76
C LEU A 3 -18.41 -1.76 -35.66
N LEU A 4 -19.61 -1.99 -35.13
CA LEU A 4 -20.73 -2.57 -35.89
C LEU A 4 -21.33 -1.53 -36.86
N MET A 5 -21.41 -0.27 -36.45
CA MET A 5 -21.86 0.81 -37.33
C MET A 5 -20.84 1.15 -38.42
N LEU A 6 -19.55 1.03 -38.13
CA LEU A 6 -18.49 1.14 -39.14
C LEU A 6 -18.60 0.01 -40.18
N SER A 7 -18.84 -1.24 -39.76
CA SER A 7 -19.05 -2.34 -40.72
C SER A 7 -20.31 -2.16 -41.56
N GLU A 8 -21.42 -1.69 -40.99
CA GLU A 8 -22.65 -1.45 -41.75
C GLU A 8 -22.51 -0.32 -42.78
N SER A 9 -21.77 0.74 -42.45
CA SER A 9 -21.49 1.85 -43.37
C SER A 9 -20.60 1.48 -44.57
N LEU A 10 -19.80 0.41 -44.45
CA LEU A 10 -18.97 -0.17 -45.52
C LEU A 10 -19.73 -1.17 -46.40
N ILE A 11 -20.79 -1.78 -45.86
CA ILE A 11 -21.54 -2.89 -46.50
C ILE A 11 -22.81 -2.39 -47.20
N LEU A 12 -23.36 -1.22 -46.85
CA LEU A 12 -24.57 -0.70 -47.50
C LEU A 12 -24.32 -0.33 -48.98
N PRO A 13 -25.17 -0.79 -49.92
CA PRO A 13 -25.04 -0.47 -51.33
C PRO A 13 -25.18 1.05 -51.52
N LYS A 14 -24.29 1.59 -52.36
CA LYS A 14 -24.12 2.99 -52.77
C LYS A 14 -25.43 3.65 -53.26
N LYS A 15 -26.36 3.95 -52.35
CA LYS A 15 -27.62 4.63 -52.66
C LYS A 15 -27.35 6.13 -52.74
N GLY A 16 -27.38 6.71 -53.95
CA GLY A 16 -27.37 8.16 -54.23
C GLY A 16 -26.14 8.97 -53.76
N ARG A 17 -25.62 9.86 -54.63
CA ARG A 17 -24.44 10.73 -54.35
C ARG A 17 -24.54 11.52 -53.03
N LYS A 18 -25.75 11.94 -52.65
CA LYS A 18 -26.01 12.70 -51.41
C LYS A 18 -25.88 11.85 -50.14
N TRP A 19 -26.28 10.58 -50.18
CA TRP A 19 -26.23 9.68 -49.02
C TRP A 19 -24.80 9.18 -48.74
N GLN A 20 -24.01 8.96 -49.80
CA GLN A 20 -22.57 8.70 -49.68
C GLN A 20 -21.83 9.87 -49.03
N PHE A 21 -22.21 11.10 -49.37
CA PHE A 21 -21.63 12.30 -48.77
C PHE A 21 -21.95 12.41 -47.27
N VAL A 22 -23.21 12.17 -46.87
CA VAL A 22 -23.62 12.21 -45.46
C VAL A 22 -22.93 11.13 -44.63
N ASN A 23 -22.83 9.90 -45.16
CA ASN A 23 -22.14 8.80 -44.48
C ASN A 23 -20.64 9.09 -44.31
N ASN A 24 -19.97 9.57 -45.36
CA ASN A 24 -18.55 9.93 -45.28
C ASN A 24 -18.30 11.08 -44.29
N LEU A 25 -19.20 12.07 -44.25
CA LEU A 25 -19.13 13.16 -43.28
C LEU A 25 -19.28 12.65 -41.84
N PHE A 26 -20.24 11.75 -41.60
CA PHE A 26 -20.46 11.15 -40.29
C PHE A 26 -19.24 10.33 -39.83
N ILE A 27 -18.70 9.46 -40.69
CA ILE A 27 -17.48 8.68 -40.39
C ILE A 27 -16.30 9.61 -40.10
N THR A 28 -16.14 10.68 -40.89
CA THR A 28 -15.06 11.65 -40.69
C THR A 28 -15.18 12.35 -39.34
N VAL A 29 -16.37 12.80 -38.96
CA VAL A 29 -16.63 13.42 -37.64
C VAL A 29 -16.36 12.42 -36.51
N LEU A 30 -16.74 11.15 -36.67
CA LEU A 30 -16.52 10.10 -35.69
C LEU A 30 -15.02 9.81 -35.51
N VAL A 31 -14.26 9.71 -36.60
CA VAL A 31 -12.80 9.53 -36.59
C VAL A 31 -12.10 10.73 -35.95
N ILE A 32 -12.52 11.95 -36.28
CA ILE A 32 -11.98 13.18 -35.67
C ILE A 32 -12.29 13.21 -34.16
N SER A 33 -13.50 12.84 -33.74
CA SER A 33 -13.88 12.75 -32.32
C SER A 33 -13.03 11.72 -31.55
N LEU A 34 -12.77 10.55 -32.15
CA LEU A 34 -11.85 9.55 -31.57
C LEU A 34 -10.40 10.07 -31.52
N ALA A 35 -9.91 10.72 -32.56
CA ALA A 35 -8.55 11.27 -32.60
C ALA A 35 -8.35 12.38 -31.56
N LEU A 36 -9.35 13.25 -31.36
CA LEU A 36 -9.30 14.32 -30.37
C LEU A 36 -9.38 13.80 -28.93
N SER A 37 -10.21 12.78 -28.68
CA SER A 37 -10.33 12.17 -27.34
C SER A 37 -9.08 11.37 -26.92
N THR A 38 -8.48 10.61 -27.84
CA THR A 38 -7.24 9.86 -27.57
C THR A 38 -6.06 10.78 -27.21
N ASN A 39 -5.89 11.91 -27.90
CA ASN A 39 -4.85 12.89 -27.61
C ASN A 39 -4.94 13.47 -26.18
N HIS A 40 -6.16 13.66 -25.66
CA HIS A 40 -6.35 14.10 -24.27
C HIS A 40 -5.97 12.99 -23.28
N SER A 41 -6.34 11.73 -23.57
CA SER A 41 -5.99 10.58 -22.73
C SER A 41 -4.47 10.37 -22.63
N PHE A 42 -3.73 10.43 -23.74
CA PHE A 42 -2.28 10.20 -23.73
C PHE A 42 -1.49 11.25 -22.94
N LYS A 43 -1.95 12.50 -22.86
CA LYS A 43 -1.29 13.56 -22.06
C LYS A 43 -1.39 13.34 -20.55
N THR A 44 -2.41 12.62 -20.10
CA THR A 44 -2.65 12.37 -18.66
C THR A 44 -1.99 11.09 -18.15
N VAL A 45 -1.51 10.23 -19.06
CA VAL A 45 -0.93 8.94 -18.72
C VAL A 45 0.59 9.07 -18.70
N ASP A 46 1.22 8.76 -17.56
CA ASP A 46 2.67 8.63 -17.48
C ASP A 46 3.12 7.31 -18.14
N THR A 47 3.26 7.37 -19.46
CA THR A 47 3.67 6.23 -20.30
C THR A 47 5.04 5.71 -19.92
N THR A 48 5.93 6.56 -19.40
CA THR A 48 7.29 6.19 -19.00
C THR A 48 7.27 5.30 -17.76
N THR A 49 6.48 5.68 -16.76
CA THR A 49 6.29 4.91 -15.53
C THR A 49 5.60 3.58 -15.83
N LEU A 50 4.56 3.58 -16.68
CA LEU A 50 3.89 2.34 -17.07
C LEU A 50 4.82 1.39 -17.83
N GLN A 51 5.59 1.90 -18.79
CA GLN A 51 6.52 1.06 -19.55
C GLN A 51 7.57 0.41 -18.65
N LYS A 52 8.11 1.14 -17.67
CA LYS A 52 9.10 0.61 -16.72
C LYS A 52 8.48 -0.41 -15.76
N ASN A 53 7.29 -0.14 -15.23
CA ASN A 53 6.56 -1.09 -14.39
C ASN A 53 6.23 -2.40 -15.15
N LEU A 54 5.79 -2.30 -16.41
CA LEU A 54 5.52 -3.46 -17.28
C LEU A 54 6.79 -4.25 -17.61
N LYS A 55 7.94 -3.58 -17.77
CA LYS A 55 9.26 -4.21 -17.96
C LYS A 55 9.81 -4.86 -16.68
N GLY A 56 9.11 -4.76 -15.55
CA GLY A 56 9.45 -5.44 -14.31
C GLY A 56 9.98 -4.54 -13.19
N ASP A 57 10.16 -3.24 -13.42
CA ASP A 57 10.53 -2.29 -12.36
C ASP A 57 9.28 -1.86 -11.58
N LYS A 58 8.77 -2.77 -10.75
CA LYS A 58 7.51 -2.64 -9.99
C LYS A 58 7.46 -1.49 -8.99
N LEU A 59 8.62 -0.90 -8.68
CA LEU A 59 8.76 0.16 -7.69
C LEU A 59 8.98 1.53 -8.37
N TYR A 60 9.08 1.56 -9.69
CA TYR A 60 9.27 2.80 -10.42
C TYR A 60 8.08 3.74 -10.27
N GLY A 61 8.35 5.01 -9.96
CA GLY A 61 7.35 6.04 -9.71
C GLY A 61 6.89 6.15 -8.26
N TYR A 62 7.30 5.23 -7.37
CA TYR A 62 7.07 5.38 -5.94
C TYR A 62 8.09 6.31 -5.28
N THR A 63 7.65 7.00 -4.23
CA THR A 63 8.52 7.79 -3.36
C THR A 63 9.36 6.87 -2.46
N PRO A 64 10.53 7.33 -1.96
CA PRO A 64 11.44 6.50 -1.17
C PRO A 64 10.80 5.84 0.07
N ASP A 65 9.88 6.53 0.77
CA ASP A 65 9.11 5.96 1.88
C ASP A 65 8.29 4.72 1.46
N TRP A 66 7.57 4.81 0.33
CA TRP A 66 6.82 3.68 -0.24
C TRP A 66 7.74 2.58 -0.74
N ILE A 67 8.86 2.91 -1.39
CA ILE A 67 9.85 1.92 -1.83
C ILE A 67 10.35 1.10 -0.63
N ASN A 68 10.72 1.76 0.47
CA ASN A 68 11.19 1.08 1.68
C ASN A 68 10.10 0.24 2.35
N TYR A 69 8.86 0.74 2.35
CA TYR A 69 7.70 0.02 2.87
C TYR A 69 7.41 -1.26 2.09
N LEU A 70 7.39 -1.18 0.76
CA LEU A 70 7.09 -2.31 -0.13
C LEU A 70 8.22 -3.34 -0.12
N LYS A 71 9.49 -2.90 -0.08
CA LYS A 71 10.64 -3.79 0.16
C LYS A 71 10.53 -4.53 1.49
N MET A 72 10.07 -3.86 2.55
CA MET A 72 9.83 -4.52 3.83
C MET A 72 8.71 -5.56 3.75
N ALA A 73 7.62 -5.25 3.03
CA ALA A 73 6.53 -6.20 2.83
C ALA A 73 6.99 -7.46 2.06
N GLU A 74 7.80 -7.30 1.03
CA GLU A 74 8.42 -8.43 0.31
C GLU A 74 9.39 -9.21 1.21
N TYR A 75 10.23 -8.53 1.99
CA TYR A 75 11.09 -9.18 2.98
C TYR A 75 10.29 -10.02 3.99
N CYS A 76 9.15 -9.51 4.47
CA CYS A 76 8.28 -10.24 5.38
C CYS A 76 7.74 -11.55 4.77
N HIS A 77 7.51 -11.58 3.45
CA HIS A 77 7.09 -12.78 2.75
C HIS A 77 8.22 -13.81 2.63
N ASN A 78 9.41 -13.35 2.23
CA ASN A 78 10.54 -14.24 1.94
C ASN A 78 11.17 -14.83 3.21
N GLU A 79 11.22 -14.07 4.31
CA GLU A 79 12.07 -14.40 5.46
C GLU A 79 11.30 -14.80 6.73
N LEU A 80 10.04 -14.37 6.86
CA LEU A 80 9.25 -14.71 8.04
C LEU A 80 8.39 -15.94 7.76
N ASP A 81 8.22 -16.78 8.79
CA ASP A 81 7.32 -17.94 8.80
C ASP A 81 5.96 -17.62 8.11
N PRO A 82 5.45 -18.48 7.22
CA PRO A 82 4.12 -18.33 6.63
C PRO A 82 2.99 -18.07 7.64
N GLN A 83 3.07 -18.61 8.86
CA GLN A 83 2.07 -18.41 9.91
C GLN A 83 2.24 -17.08 10.67
N SER A 84 3.36 -16.38 10.49
CA SER A 84 3.59 -15.10 11.17
C SER A 84 2.68 -14.01 10.64
N PHE A 85 1.96 -13.36 11.55
CA PHE A 85 1.08 -12.24 11.22
C PHE A 85 1.76 -10.91 11.54
N VAL A 86 1.76 -10.01 10.55
CA VAL A 86 2.48 -8.73 10.60
C VAL A 86 1.49 -7.58 10.65
N ALA A 87 1.55 -6.73 11.68
CA ALA A 87 0.71 -5.55 11.77
C ALA A 87 1.37 -4.32 11.15
N CYS A 88 0.61 -3.51 10.40
CA CYS A 88 1.15 -2.32 9.75
C CYS A 88 0.08 -1.25 9.46
N ARG A 89 0.53 -0.07 9.03
CA ARG A 89 -0.31 0.94 8.39
C ARG A 89 -0.32 0.65 6.88
N LYS A 90 -1.50 0.50 6.25
CA LYS A 90 -1.73 0.16 4.82
C LYS A 90 -1.56 -1.34 4.44
N PRO A 91 -2.26 -2.27 5.13
CA PRO A 91 -2.10 -3.71 4.92
C PRO A 91 -2.39 -4.17 3.48
N ASN A 92 -3.30 -3.51 2.75
CA ASN A 92 -3.64 -3.90 1.38
C ASN A 92 -2.43 -3.80 0.43
N MET A 93 -1.65 -2.72 0.55
CA MET A 93 -0.43 -2.56 -0.27
C MET A 93 0.65 -3.54 0.16
N ALA A 94 0.82 -3.75 1.47
CA ALA A 94 1.75 -4.76 1.97
C ALA A 94 1.39 -6.17 1.51
N CYS A 95 0.11 -6.53 1.47
CA CYS A 95 -0.36 -7.84 1.02
C CYS A 95 -0.03 -8.10 -0.46
N ILE A 96 -0.25 -7.11 -1.33
CA ILE A 96 0.06 -7.20 -2.77
C ILE A 96 1.56 -7.48 -2.99
N TYR A 97 2.44 -6.73 -2.32
CA TYR A 97 3.89 -6.88 -2.50
C TYR A 97 4.50 -8.01 -1.66
N GLY A 98 3.84 -8.39 -0.57
CA GLY A 98 4.15 -9.55 0.25
C GLY A 98 3.58 -10.86 -0.30
N LYS A 99 3.24 -10.91 -1.61
CA LYS A 99 2.87 -12.13 -2.36
C LYS A 99 1.84 -13.00 -1.61
N GLY A 100 0.80 -12.37 -1.04
CA GLY A 100 -0.28 -13.07 -0.33
C GLY A 100 -0.03 -13.33 1.16
N LYS A 101 1.09 -12.87 1.73
CA LYS A 101 1.29 -12.89 3.20
C LYS A 101 0.20 -12.06 3.87
N LYS A 102 -0.32 -12.57 4.99
CA LYS A 102 -1.36 -11.90 5.75
C LYS A 102 -0.77 -10.71 6.53
N PHE A 103 -1.37 -9.53 6.34
CA PHE A 103 -1.04 -8.32 7.10
C PHE A 103 -2.28 -7.81 7.86
N HIS A 104 -2.06 -7.33 9.09
CA HIS A 104 -3.10 -6.72 9.91
C HIS A 104 -3.03 -5.20 9.89
N GLY A 105 -4.16 -4.54 9.65
CA GLY A 105 -4.22 -3.08 9.61
C GLY A 105 -4.43 -2.43 10.98
N ILE A 106 -3.49 -1.58 11.42
CA ILE A 106 -3.70 -0.67 12.55
C ILE A 106 -3.94 0.73 11.99
N TYR A 107 -5.21 1.17 12.06
CA TYR A 107 -5.68 2.45 11.54
C TYR A 107 -5.83 3.53 12.60
N ARG A 108 -6.10 3.10 13.83
CA ARG A 108 -6.31 3.93 15.03
C ARG A 108 -5.76 3.19 16.24
N ILE A 109 -5.48 3.94 17.29
CA ILE A 109 -5.06 3.37 18.58
C ILE A 109 -6.35 3.04 19.35
N PRO A 110 -6.62 1.76 19.68
CA PRO A 110 -7.88 1.36 20.29
C PRO A 110 -8.00 1.74 21.76
N SER A 111 -6.87 1.92 22.46
CA SER A 111 -6.82 2.23 23.89
C SER A 111 -5.62 3.10 24.24
N LYS A 112 -5.67 3.76 25.39
CA LYS A 112 -4.53 4.44 26.00
C LYS A 112 -3.72 3.52 26.92
N GLU A 113 -4.29 2.39 27.32
CA GLU A 113 -3.67 1.45 28.25
C GLU A 113 -2.79 0.43 27.52
N ALA A 114 -1.54 0.27 27.97
CA ALA A 114 -0.58 -0.62 27.34
C ALA A 114 -1.05 -2.09 27.34
N ASP A 115 -1.70 -2.54 28.41
CA ASP A 115 -2.14 -3.93 28.58
C ASP A 115 -3.23 -4.29 27.57
N GLU A 116 -4.16 -3.37 27.32
CA GLU A 116 -5.20 -3.54 26.31
C GLU A 116 -4.61 -3.58 24.89
N LEU A 117 -3.57 -2.78 24.62
CA LEU A 117 -2.85 -2.84 23.35
C LEU A 117 -2.11 -4.16 23.17
N VAL A 118 -1.47 -4.68 24.22
CA VAL A 118 -0.82 -5.99 24.20
C VAL A 118 -1.85 -7.11 23.99
N GLN A 119 -2.98 -7.07 24.69
CA GLN A 119 -4.08 -8.02 24.47
C GLN A 119 -4.64 -7.92 23.05
N TYR A 120 -4.75 -6.70 22.49
CA TYR A 120 -5.17 -6.48 21.11
C TYR A 120 -4.25 -7.19 20.12
N LEU A 121 -2.93 -7.15 20.36
CA LEU A 121 -1.93 -7.86 19.56
C LEU A 121 -2.02 -9.39 19.73
N LYS A 122 -2.11 -9.87 20.97
CA LYS A 122 -2.21 -11.31 21.31
C LYS A 122 -3.45 -11.96 20.71
N LYS A 123 -4.63 -11.34 20.88
CA LYS A 123 -5.91 -11.86 20.36
C LYS A 123 -5.91 -12.03 18.83
N ARG A 124 -5.01 -11.34 18.14
CA ARG A 124 -4.87 -11.40 16.68
C ARG A 124 -3.66 -12.22 16.24
N ASN A 125 -2.92 -12.84 17.16
CA ASN A 125 -1.71 -13.59 16.88
C ASN A 125 -0.66 -12.76 16.11
N ILE A 126 -0.58 -11.45 16.40
CA ILE A 126 0.39 -10.57 15.76
C ILE A 126 1.77 -10.91 16.32
N SER A 127 2.71 -11.25 15.44
CA SER A 127 4.07 -11.64 15.79
C SER A 127 5.08 -10.52 15.56
N HIS A 128 4.81 -9.70 14.53
CA HIS A 128 5.68 -8.62 14.10
C HIS A 128 4.87 -7.35 13.82
N VAL A 129 5.53 -6.20 13.95
CA VAL A 129 4.96 -4.90 13.62
C VAL A 129 5.89 -4.20 12.63
N MET A 130 5.34 -3.78 11.50
CA MET A 130 6.03 -2.96 10.51
C MET A 130 5.68 -1.49 10.73
N MET A 131 6.69 -0.70 11.06
CA MET A 131 6.60 0.74 11.30
C MET A 131 7.36 1.50 10.22
N ALA A 132 6.62 2.16 9.34
CA ALA A 132 7.19 2.93 8.25
C ALA A 132 6.97 4.43 8.43
N SER A 133 7.97 5.20 8.03
CA SER A 133 7.91 6.67 7.94
C SER A 133 7.20 7.12 6.66
N LEU A 134 5.98 6.62 6.41
CA LEU A 134 5.18 7.04 5.26
C LEU A 134 4.82 8.52 5.36
N ARG A 135 5.03 9.29 4.30
CA ARG A 135 4.79 10.73 4.27
C ARG A 135 3.32 11.04 4.55
N LYS A 136 3.06 12.08 5.34
CA LYS A 136 1.70 12.59 5.53
C LYS A 136 1.18 13.27 4.26
N ASN A 137 2.02 14.05 3.59
CA ASN A 137 1.77 14.57 2.25
C ASN A 137 2.52 13.69 1.23
N PRO A 138 1.83 12.91 0.39
CA PRO A 138 2.50 12.01 -0.55
C PRO A 138 3.29 12.75 -1.63
N LYS A 139 2.94 14.00 -1.95
CA LYS A 139 3.57 14.76 -3.04
C LYS A 139 4.94 15.33 -2.67
N MET A 140 5.19 15.58 -1.38
CA MET A 140 6.38 16.32 -0.94
C MET A 140 6.88 15.79 0.40
N TYR A 141 8.21 15.70 0.54
CA TYR A 141 8.82 15.39 1.82
C TYR A 141 8.79 16.63 2.73
N THR A 142 8.03 16.55 3.82
CA THR A 142 7.92 17.63 4.82
C THR A 142 8.55 17.25 6.16
N GLY A 143 9.20 16.09 6.25
CA GLY A 143 9.65 15.48 7.51
C GLY A 143 8.53 14.91 8.39
N GLN A 144 7.26 15.16 8.05
CA GLN A 144 6.12 14.62 8.79
C GLN A 144 5.65 13.29 8.21
N SER A 145 5.61 12.25 9.05
CA SER A 145 5.12 10.93 8.69
C SER A 145 3.80 10.56 9.41
N ILE A 146 3.14 9.52 8.91
CA ILE A 146 1.97 8.93 9.55
C ILE A 146 2.40 8.22 10.82
N ASN A 147 2.06 8.78 11.97
CA ASN A 147 2.59 8.36 13.28
C ASN A 147 1.77 7.29 14.01
N THR A 148 0.72 6.72 13.42
CA THR A 148 -0.20 5.80 14.13
C THR A 148 0.51 4.61 14.76
N ILE A 149 1.37 3.91 13.99
CA ILE A 149 2.12 2.75 14.49
C ILE A 149 3.15 3.18 15.53
N GLN A 150 3.86 4.28 15.28
CA GLN A 150 4.84 4.82 16.22
C GLN A 150 4.20 5.14 17.58
N ARG A 151 3.04 5.81 17.58
CA ARG A 151 2.29 6.10 18.81
C ARG A 151 1.77 4.83 19.48
N PHE A 152 1.27 3.87 18.71
CA PHE A 152 0.82 2.58 19.23
C PHE A 152 1.95 1.85 19.95
N LEU A 153 3.13 1.76 19.33
CA LEU A 153 4.30 1.12 19.94
C LEU A 153 4.85 1.91 21.14
N SER A 154 4.81 3.25 21.08
CA SER A 154 5.28 4.11 22.17
C SER A 154 4.52 3.88 23.47
N VAL A 155 3.20 3.65 23.41
CA VAL A 155 2.40 3.33 24.61
C VAL A 155 2.83 1.99 25.22
N ILE A 156 3.04 0.97 24.38
CA ILE A 156 3.50 -0.35 24.83
C ILE A 156 4.90 -0.25 25.44
N LEU A 157 5.84 0.40 24.75
CA LEU A 157 7.24 0.52 25.19
C LEU A 157 7.41 1.34 26.47
N LYS A 158 6.50 2.27 26.76
CA LYS A 158 6.52 3.03 28.02
C LYS A 158 6.32 2.12 29.24
N LYS A 159 5.49 1.09 29.13
CA LYS A 159 5.28 0.09 30.20
C LYS A 159 6.21 -1.11 30.05
N TYR A 160 6.48 -1.52 28.81
CA TYR A 160 7.23 -2.72 28.49
C TYR A 160 8.45 -2.44 27.61
N PRO A 161 9.54 -1.86 28.15
CA PRO A 161 10.64 -1.33 27.35
C PRO A 161 11.41 -2.41 26.56
N ASN A 162 11.51 -3.63 27.08
CA ASN A 162 12.27 -4.73 26.44
C ASN A 162 11.40 -5.65 25.57
N SER A 163 10.16 -5.27 25.34
CA SER A 163 9.16 -6.14 24.72
C SER A 163 9.22 -6.22 23.19
N ILE A 164 10.05 -5.38 22.56
CA ILE A 164 10.12 -5.26 21.11
C ILE A 164 11.57 -5.21 20.64
N LYS A 165 11.92 -6.02 19.65
CA LYS A 165 13.26 -6.06 19.05
C LYS A 165 13.22 -5.67 17.57
N VAL A 166 14.14 -4.82 17.14
CA VAL A 166 14.33 -4.52 15.71
C VAL A 166 14.90 -5.75 15.00
N VAL A 167 14.26 -6.17 13.92
CA VAL A 167 14.70 -7.30 13.07
C VAL A 167 15.36 -6.79 11.80
N LYS A 168 14.74 -5.80 11.14
CA LYS A 168 15.20 -5.29 9.84
C LYS A 168 14.88 -3.81 9.71
N ARG A 169 15.71 -3.10 8.96
CA ARG A 169 15.52 -1.71 8.54
C ARG A 169 15.79 -1.58 7.04
N PHE A 170 14.92 -0.84 6.34
CA PHE A 170 15.18 -0.32 5.00
C PHE A 170 15.14 1.20 5.01
N GLY A 171 16.02 1.85 4.24
CA GLY A 171 16.08 3.30 4.11
C GLY A 171 16.81 4.04 5.24
N THR A 172 17.36 5.20 4.89
CA THR A 172 18.05 6.11 5.81
C THR A 172 17.13 7.23 6.27
N GLN A 173 16.67 8.09 5.34
CA GLN A 173 15.85 9.27 5.61
C GLN A 173 14.37 8.94 5.87
N GLU A 174 13.79 8.03 5.08
CA GLU A 174 12.39 7.63 5.20
C GLU A 174 12.29 6.13 5.51
N PRO A 175 12.75 5.72 6.70
CA PRO A 175 12.98 4.32 6.99
C PRO A 175 11.67 3.54 7.19
N THR A 176 11.77 2.24 6.96
CA THR A 176 10.79 1.25 7.44
C THR A 176 11.50 0.26 8.35
N TYR A 177 10.95 0.06 9.54
CA TYR A 177 11.42 -0.87 10.55
C TYR A 177 10.47 -2.06 10.66
N LEU A 178 11.04 -3.24 10.82
CA LEU A 178 10.34 -4.44 11.22
C LEU A 178 10.73 -4.78 12.65
N PHE A 179 9.73 -4.93 13.49
CA PHE A 179 9.88 -5.26 14.89
C PHE A 179 9.30 -6.64 15.17
N LYS A 180 9.99 -7.45 15.98
CA LYS A 180 9.49 -8.70 16.55
C LYS A 180 8.99 -8.43 17.97
N ILE A 181 7.79 -8.91 18.29
CA ILE A 181 7.19 -8.80 19.62
C ILE A 181 7.69 -9.95 20.49
N ASN A 182 8.14 -9.63 21.70
CA ASN A 182 8.48 -10.59 22.75
C ASN A 182 7.40 -10.59 23.84
N TYR A 183 6.41 -11.47 23.69
CA TYR A 183 5.33 -11.60 24.67
C TYR A 183 5.76 -12.21 26.01
N ALA A 184 6.89 -12.91 26.06
CA ALA A 184 7.40 -13.46 27.30
C ALA A 184 7.99 -12.36 28.19
N ALA A 185 8.75 -11.42 27.60
CA ALA A 185 9.27 -10.27 28.31
C ALA A 185 8.16 -9.42 28.94
N MET A 186 7.05 -9.19 28.23
CA MET A 186 5.89 -8.46 28.76
C MET A 186 5.23 -9.16 29.96
N GLN A 187 5.23 -10.50 29.98
CA GLN A 187 4.65 -11.27 31.09
C GLN A 187 5.55 -11.24 32.32
N ALA A 188 6.86 -11.33 32.13
CA ALA A 188 7.83 -11.23 33.22
C ALA A 188 7.73 -9.86 33.92
N GLU A 189 7.66 -8.78 33.15
CA GLU A 189 7.57 -7.41 33.72
C GLU A 189 6.26 -7.20 34.50
N ASN A 190 5.12 -7.75 34.04
CA ASN A 190 3.87 -7.71 34.80
C ASN A 190 3.95 -8.43 36.15
N ASN A 191 4.64 -9.57 36.20
CA ASN A 191 4.79 -10.34 37.44
C ASN A 191 5.67 -9.60 38.45
N THR A 192 6.69 -8.87 37.99
CA THR A 192 7.53 -8.02 38.85
C THR A 192 6.72 -6.87 39.46
N THR A 193 5.95 -6.14 38.65
CA THR A 193 5.14 -5.01 39.15
C THR A 193 4.08 -5.44 40.16
N ASN A 194 3.48 -6.62 39.99
CA ASN A 194 2.48 -7.13 40.94
C ASN A 194 3.11 -7.55 42.28
N ASN A 195 4.38 -7.99 42.29
CA ASN A 195 5.07 -8.36 43.51
C ASN A 195 5.53 -7.14 44.33
N GLU A 196 5.84 -6.01 43.67
CA GLU A 196 6.23 -4.76 44.35
C GLU A 196 5.06 -4.05 45.05
N HIS A 197 3.80 -4.33 44.66
CA HIS A 197 2.61 -3.77 45.30
C HIS A 197 2.10 -4.58 46.52
N ILE A 198 2.74 -5.71 46.83
CA ILE A 198 2.37 -6.60 47.95
C ILE A 198 3.35 -6.43 49.13
N GLN A 199 4.40 -5.62 48.97
CA GLN A 199 5.35 -5.23 50.03
C GLN A 199 5.04 -3.81 50.52
#